data_AF-A0A2P4X7L4-F1
#
_entry.id   AF-A0A2P4X7L4-F1
#
_cell.length_a   1.000
_cell.length_b   1.000
_cell.length_c   1.000
_cell.angle_alpha   90.00
_cell.angle_beta   90.00
_cell.angle_gamma   90.00
#
_symmetry.space_group_name_H-M   'P 1'
#
loop_
_entity.id
_entity.type
_entity.pdbx_description
1 polymer ?
#
loop_
_entity_poly.entity_id
_entity_poly.type
_entity_poly.pdbx_seq_one_letter_code
_entity_poly.pdbx_strand_id
1 'polypeptide(L)'
;MRQRTFERGYVAPSHVAFDGAISPRRSSFNKMRVYMKDKPHKWGTKLFMLCSAVAAYCIRFEEHAHKADMKSSPAAVVRNLLAVLGSDTKKQG
;
A
#
# COMPACT_ATOMS: atom_id res chain seq x y z
N MET A 1 -9.83 -10.26 -3.70
CA MET A 1 -10.11 -10.31 -5.16
C MET A 1 -9.38 -9.19 -5.90
N ARG A 2 -9.62 -7.89 -5.59
CA ARG A 2 -8.98 -6.76 -6.32
C ARG A 2 -7.44 -6.70 -6.27
N GLN A 3 -6.82 -6.92 -5.12
CA GLN A 3 -5.34 -6.89 -5.01
C GLN A 3 -4.66 -7.90 -5.96
N ARG A 4 -5.19 -9.13 -6.04
CA ARG A 4 -4.69 -10.17 -6.97
C ARG A 4 -4.86 -9.78 -8.44
N THR A 5 -5.84 -8.95 -8.76
CA THR A 5 -6.07 -8.46 -10.12
C THR A 5 -5.03 -7.40 -10.50
N PHE A 6 -4.72 -6.46 -9.61
CA PHE A 6 -3.69 -5.43 -9.84
C PHE A 6 -2.30 -6.06 -10.02
N GLU A 7 -1.96 -7.03 -9.18
CA GLU A 7 -0.67 -7.74 -9.24
C GLU A 7 -0.51 -8.56 -10.53
N ARG A 8 -1.56 -9.28 -10.96
CA ARG A 8 -1.49 -10.12 -12.17
C ARG A 8 -1.61 -9.33 -13.47
N GLY A 9 -2.19 -8.14 -13.42
CA GLY A 9 -2.49 -7.32 -14.60
C GLY A 9 -1.34 -6.44 -15.06
N TYR A 10 -0.24 -6.38 -14.32
CA TYR A 10 0.83 -5.43 -14.58
C TYR A 10 2.20 -6.00 -14.20
N VAL A 11 3.14 -5.99 -15.15
CA VAL A 11 4.54 -6.35 -14.90
C VAL A 11 5.20 -5.16 -14.21
N ALA A 12 5.76 -5.40 -13.02
CA ALA A 12 6.37 -4.34 -12.23
C ALA A 12 7.62 -3.75 -12.95
N PRO A 13 7.69 -2.42 -13.15
CA PRO A 13 8.85 -1.77 -13.74
C PRO A 13 9.98 -1.64 -12.72
N SER A 14 11.19 -1.34 -13.20
CA SER A 14 12.39 -1.14 -12.38
C SER A 14 12.27 0.00 -11.35
N HIS A 15 11.36 0.95 -11.58
CA HIS A 15 11.14 2.11 -10.71
C HIS A 15 9.77 2.04 -10.06
N VAL A 16 9.76 1.86 -8.74
CA VAL A 16 8.56 1.83 -7.91
C VAL A 16 8.52 3.02 -6.95
N ALA A 17 7.32 3.47 -6.64
CA ALA A 17 7.04 4.54 -5.69
C ALA A 17 6.22 3.99 -4.53
N PHE A 18 6.54 4.42 -3.32
CA PHE A 18 5.77 4.12 -2.12
C PHE A 18 5.00 5.36 -1.67
N ASP A 19 3.69 5.22 -1.46
CA ASP A 19 2.84 6.34 -1.06
C ASP A 19 1.75 5.94 -0.05
N GLY A 20 1.29 6.92 0.72
CA GLY A 20 0.18 6.80 1.65
C GLY A 20 -1.11 7.41 1.09
N ALA A 21 -2.18 6.61 1.06
CA ALA A 21 -3.52 7.05 0.66
C ALA A 21 -4.55 6.93 1.79
N ILE A 22 -5.71 7.53 1.58
CA ILE A 22 -6.86 7.39 2.48
C ILE A 22 -8.04 6.83 1.69
N SER A 23 -8.62 5.75 2.21
CA SER A 23 -9.94 5.31 1.79
C SER A 23 -11.01 6.02 2.62
N PRO A 24 -11.82 6.92 2.03
CA PRO A 24 -12.81 7.69 2.75
C PRO A 24 -14.01 6.80 3.11
N ARG A 25 -13.95 6.17 4.28
CA ARG A 25 -15.03 5.32 4.81
C ARG A 25 -15.55 5.90 6.12
N ARG A 26 -16.70 6.59 6.05
CA ARG A 26 -17.33 7.30 7.18
C ARG A 26 -18.18 6.41 8.09
N SER A 27 -18.44 5.16 7.69
CA SER A 27 -19.25 4.22 8.46
C SER A 27 -18.66 3.95 9.85
N SER A 28 -19.50 3.89 10.87
CA SER A 28 -19.14 3.52 12.25
C SER A 28 -18.62 2.08 12.39
N PHE A 29 -18.93 1.22 11.41
CA PHE A 29 -18.39 -0.14 11.34
C PHE A 29 -16.89 -0.18 11.02
N ASN A 30 -16.31 0.95 10.57
CA ASN A 30 -14.88 1.04 10.31
C ASN A 30 -14.09 1.30 11.59
N LYS A 31 -13.69 0.23 12.29
CA LYS A 31 -12.83 0.31 13.49
C LYS A 31 -11.39 0.76 13.19
N MET A 32 -10.99 0.82 11.92
CA MET A 32 -9.63 1.16 11.46
C MET A 32 -9.48 2.63 11.06
N ARG A 33 -10.49 3.45 11.41
CA ARG A 33 -10.53 4.87 11.05
C ARG A 33 -9.42 5.64 11.78
N VAL A 34 -8.69 6.43 11.02
CA VAL A 34 -7.67 7.37 11.50
C VAL A 34 -7.97 8.78 11.01
N TYR A 35 -7.53 9.75 11.80
CA TYR A 35 -7.49 11.14 11.40
C TYR A 35 -6.12 11.46 10.77
N MET A 36 -6.13 12.13 9.61
CA MET A 36 -4.94 12.64 8.94
C MET A 36 -5.19 14.09 8.52
N LYS A 37 -4.49 15.01 9.16
CA LYS A 37 -4.69 16.46 8.97
C LYS A 37 -4.35 16.93 7.55
N ASP A 38 -3.38 16.30 6.91
CA ASP A 38 -2.75 16.75 5.65
C ASP A 38 -3.48 16.24 4.39
N LYS A 39 -4.54 15.43 4.54
CA LYS A 39 -5.27 14.85 3.41
C LYS A 39 -6.65 15.50 3.24
N PRO A 40 -7.16 15.61 1.99
CA PRO A 40 -8.43 16.29 1.71
C PRO A 40 -9.62 15.64 2.44
N HIS A 41 -9.62 14.31 2.56
CA HIS A 41 -10.54 13.57 3.42
C HIS A 41 -9.83 13.15 4.70
N LYS A 42 -10.00 13.95 5.77
CA LYS A 42 -9.22 13.79 6.99
C LYS A 42 -9.55 12.53 7.80
N TRP A 43 -10.73 11.94 7.61
CA TRP A 43 -11.18 10.75 8.34
C TRP A 43 -11.37 9.57 7.40
N GLY A 44 -10.63 8.49 7.60
CA GLY A 44 -10.75 7.29 6.78
C GLY A 44 -9.77 6.18 7.19
N THR A 45 -9.67 5.13 6.39
CA THR A 45 -8.66 4.09 6.60
C THR A 45 -7.37 4.48 5.90
N LYS A 46 -6.24 4.44 6.62
CA LYS A 46 -4.92 4.65 6.02
C LYS A 46 -4.57 3.46 5.15
N LEU A 47 -4.13 3.74 3.94
CA LEU A 47 -3.59 2.76 3.01
C LEU A 47 -2.13 3.07 2.77
N PHE A 48 -1.31 2.04 2.63
CA PHE A 48 0.01 2.12 2.03
C PHE A 48 -0.05 1.49 0.66
N MET A 49 0.55 2.13 -0.33
CA MET A 49 0.49 1.72 -1.72
C MET A 49 1.89 1.59 -2.30
N LEU A 50 2.10 0.54 -3.08
CA LEU A 50 3.22 0.38 -3.97
C LEU A 50 2.71 0.64 -5.39
N CYS A 51 3.27 1.66 -6.03
CA CYS A 51 2.88 2.08 -7.37
C CYS A 51 4.09 2.05 -8.33
N SER A 52 3.83 1.96 -9.62
CA SER A 52 4.80 2.26 -10.66
C SER A 52 5.10 3.76 -10.67
N ALA A 53 6.38 4.13 -10.56
CA ALA A 53 6.79 5.54 -10.62
C ALA A 53 6.59 6.15 -12.03
N VAL A 54 6.57 5.31 -13.06
CA VAL A 54 6.48 5.73 -14.46
C VAL A 54 5.04 5.85 -14.94
N ALA A 55 4.19 4.88 -14.59
CA ALA A 55 2.81 4.80 -15.08
C ALA A 55 1.76 5.19 -14.03
N ALA A 56 2.18 5.56 -12.81
CA ALA A 56 1.31 5.80 -11.66
C ALA A 56 0.33 4.64 -11.36
N TYR A 57 0.67 3.42 -11.79
CA TYR A 57 -0.16 2.24 -11.62
C TYR A 57 -0.02 1.65 -10.22
N CYS A 58 -1.12 1.40 -9.51
CA CYS A 58 -1.10 0.75 -8.21
C CYS A 58 -0.91 -0.76 -8.37
N ILE A 59 0.26 -1.24 -7.98
CA ILE A 59 0.65 -2.65 -8.06
C ILE A 59 0.03 -3.41 -6.89
N ARG A 60 0.16 -2.84 -5.68
CA ARG A 60 -0.39 -3.41 -4.45
C ARG A 60 -0.63 -2.33 -3.41
N PHE A 61 -1.63 -2.54 -2.57
CA PHE A 61 -1.90 -1.68 -1.43
C PHE A 61 -2.28 -2.52 -0.21
N GLU A 62 -1.97 -2.04 0.99
CA GLU A 62 -2.36 -2.67 2.25
C GLU A 62 -3.04 -1.64 3.15
N GLU A 63 -4.10 -2.06 3.83
CA GLU A 63 -4.77 -1.23 4.83
C GLU A 63 -3.95 -1.26 6.12
N HIS A 64 -3.66 -0.09 6.67
CA HIS A 64 -2.98 -0.01 7.96
C HIS A 64 -3.91 -0.51 9.06
N ALA A 65 -3.52 -1.60 9.70
CA ALA A 65 -4.25 -2.14 10.82
C ALA A 65 -3.75 -1.56 12.15
N HIS A 66 -4.61 -0.85 12.90
CA HIS A 66 -4.41 -0.44 14.30
C HIS A 66 -4.08 -1.56 15.29
N LYS A 67 -4.06 -2.82 14.87
CA LYS A 67 -3.56 -3.91 15.73
C LYS A 67 -2.04 -3.78 15.80
N ALA A 68 -1.50 -3.79 17.02
CA ALA A 68 -0.07 -3.79 17.34
C ALA A 68 0.63 -5.11 16.93
N ASP A 69 0.29 -5.66 15.78
CA ASP A 69 1.03 -6.76 15.19
C ASP A 69 2.24 -6.13 14.48
N MET A 70 3.45 -6.59 14.78
CA MET A 70 4.70 -6.07 14.21
C MET A 70 4.73 -6.15 12.66
N LYS A 71 3.75 -6.81 12.04
CA LYS A 71 3.55 -6.97 10.61
C LYS A 71 2.77 -5.82 9.93
N SER A 72 2.12 -4.91 10.67
CA SER A 72 1.29 -3.81 10.13
C SER A 72 1.97 -2.42 10.18
N SER A 73 3.18 -2.36 10.77
CA SER A 73 4.06 -1.19 10.76
C SER A 73 4.35 -0.75 9.32
N PRO A 74 4.50 0.55 9.03
CA PRO A 74 4.89 1.04 7.69
C PRO A 74 6.11 0.29 7.13
N ALA A 75 7.09 -0.03 7.99
CA ALA A 75 8.28 -0.77 7.59
C ALA A 75 7.99 -2.24 7.24
N ALA A 76 7.04 -2.87 7.94
CA ALA A 76 6.62 -4.23 7.65
C ALA A 76 5.77 -4.30 6.37
N VAL A 77 4.91 -3.30 6.17
CA VAL A 77 4.12 -3.16 4.93
C VAL A 77 5.04 -2.94 3.72
N VAL A 78 6.07 -2.10 3.84
CA VAL A 78 7.09 -1.95 2.79
C VAL A 78 7.78 -3.29 2.49
N ARG A 79 8.16 -4.07 3.52
CA ARG A 79 8.76 -5.41 3.31
C ARG A 79 7.79 -6.37 2.62
N ASN A 80 6.51 -6.39 3.01
CA ASN A 80 5.48 -7.22 2.40
C ASN A 80 5.19 -6.84 0.94
N LEU A 81 5.24 -5.54 0.64
CA LEU A 81 5.05 -4.99 -0.70
C LEU A 81 6.27 -5.29 -1.60
N LEU A 82 7.48 -5.12 -1.08
CA LEU A 82 8.72 -5.45 -1.81
C LEU A 82 8.86 -6.95 -2.08
N ALA A 83 8.34 -7.81 -1.19
CA ALA A 83 8.34 -9.26 -1.43
C ALA A 83 7.60 -9.66 -2.72
N VAL A 84 6.65 -8.84 -3.19
CA VAL A 84 5.92 -9.07 -4.46
C VAL A 84 6.79 -8.80 -5.68
N LEU A 85 7.81 -7.96 -5.56
CA LEU A 85 8.72 -7.66 -6.67
C LEU A 85 9.69 -8.82 -6.96
N GLY A 86 9.77 -9.82 -6.07
CA GLY A 86 10.59 -11.02 -6.27
C GLY A 86 12.10 -10.76 -6.22
N SER A 87 12.85 -11.82 -5.93
CA SER A 87 14.31 -11.86 -5.75
C SER A 87 15.13 -11.53 -7.02
N ASP A 88 14.50 -11.09 -8.11
CA ASP A 88 15.16 -10.90 -9.41
C ASP A 88 15.90 -9.56 -9.53
N THR A 89 15.75 -8.68 -8.54
CA THR A 89 16.54 -7.45 -8.43
C THR A 89 17.91 -7.65 -7.79
N LYS A 90 18.25 -8.88 -7.35
CA LYS A 90 19.55 -9.17 -6.70
C LYS A 90 20.74 -9.37 -7.66
N LYS A 91 20.57 -9.09 -8.96
CA LYS A 91 21.60 -9.38 -9.98
C LYS A 91 22.13 -8.19 -10.78
N GLN A 92 21.89 -6.95 -10.39
CA GLN A 92 22.65 -5.82 -10.94
C GLN A 92 22.93 -4.80 -9.84
N GLY A 93 24.20 -4.74 -9.45
CA GLY A 93 24.74 -3.93 -8.36
C GLY A 93 26.01 -4.57 -7.85
#